data_AF-A0A2Z6N665-F1
#
_entry.id   AF-A0A2Z6N665-F1
#
_cell.length_a   1.000
_cell.length_b   1.000
_cell.length_c   1.000
_cell.angle_alpha   90.00
_cell.angle_beta   90.00
_cell.angle_gamma   90.00
#
_symmetry.space_group_name_H-M   'P 1'
#
loop_
_entity.id
_entity.type
_entity.pdbx_description
1 polymer ?
#
loop_
_entity_poly.entity_id
_entity_poly.type
_entity_poly.pdbx_seq_one_letter_code
_entity_poly.pdbx_strand_id
1 'polypeptide(L)'
;MGLALGCLQVEQSTIAIREVFGKYEDVLEPGCHWVPWCMGRQIAGYLSLRVQQLDVRCETKTKDNVFVTVVASVQYRALAEKAVDAFYRLTNTREQIQAYVFDVIRATVPKMGLDSSFEQKNEIAKAVEEELEK
;
A
#
# COMPACT_ATOMS: atom_id res chain seq x y z
N MET A 1 7.96 -4.95 26.33
CA MET A 1 8.31 -4.73 27.75
C MET A 1 7.64 -3.45 28.19
N GLY A 2 6.68 -3.57 29.12
CA GLY A 2 5.94 -2.42 29.64
C GLY A 2 6.86 -1.53 30.47
N LEU A 3 6.81 -0.23 30.22
CA LEU A 3 7.41 0.76 31.09
C LEU A 3 6.29 1.64 31.65
N ALA A 4 6.37 1.83 32.97
CA ALA A 4 5.42 2.53 33.80
C ALA A 4 5.03 3.90 33.20
N LEU A 5 3.80 4.33 33.48
CA LEU A 5 3.22 5.65 33.15
C LEU A 5 2.74 5.89 31.71
N GLY A 6 2.77 4.91 30.82
CA GLY A 6 2.26 5.11 29.45
C GLY A 6 3.25 5.79 28.51
N CYS A 7 4.55 5.71 28.78
CA CYS A 7 5.55 6.03 27.76
C CYS A 7 5.54 4.94 26.68
N LEU A 8 5.27 5.35 25.45
CA LEU A 8 5.35 4.54 24.25
C LEU A 8 6.51 5.03 23.38
N GLN A 9 7.40 4.13 23.01
CA GLN A 9 8.42 4.42 22.02
C GLN A 9 7.97 3.91 20.65
N VAL A 10 7.91 4.80 19.67
CA VAL A 10 7.64 4.47 18.27
C VAL A 10 8.97 4.22 17.57
N GLU A 11 9.07 3.10 16.86
CA GLU A 11 10.28 2.74 16.11
C GLU A 11 10.54 3.70 14.94
N GLN A 12 11.81 3.82 14.55
CA GLN A 12 12.21 4.62 13.40
C GLN A 12 11.56 4.10 12.11
N SER A 13 11.04 5.04 11.30
CA SER A 13 10.31 4.77 10.05
C SER A 13 8.94 4.10 10.22
N THR A 14 8.36 4.20 11.40
CA THR A 14 6.98 3.80 11.70
C THR A 14 6.26 4.97 12.34
N ILE A 15 4.97 5.10 12.06
CA ILE A 15 4.08 6.05 12.72
C ILE A 15 3.01 5.27 13.48
N ALA A 16 2.58 5.81 14.62
CA ALA A 16 1.52 5.22 15.43
C ALA A 16 0.31 6.14 15.42
N ILE A 17 -0.88 5.59 15.20
CA ILE A 17 -2.12 6.37 15.20
C ILE A 17 -2.72 6.33 16.59
N ARG A 18 -2.92 7.51 17.19
CA ARG A 18 -3.49 7.66 18.52
C ARG A 18 -4.98 7.96 18.43
N GLU A 19 -5.74 7.24 19.24
CA GLU A 19 -7.17 7.44 19.43
C GLU A 19 -7.50 7.74 20.89
N VAL A 20 -8.56 8.51 21.10
CA VAL A 20 -9.18 8.77 22.40
C VAL A 20 -10.63 8.27 22.35
N PHE A 21 -10.96 7.25 23.14
CA PHE A 21 -12.30 6.62 23.15
C PHE A 21 -12.83 6.29 21.74
N GLY A 22 -11.96 5.81 20.84
CA GLY A 22 -12.29 5.45 19.46
C GLY A 22 -12.39 6.61 18.47
N LYS A 23 -12.12 7.86 18.90
CA LYS A 23 -11.98 9.01 18.01
C LYS A 23 -10.50 9.25 17.71
N TYR A 24 -10.17 9.46 16.44
CA TYR A 24 -8.84 9.90 16.02
C TYR A 24 -8.44 11.21 16.75
N GLU A 25 -7.26 11.21 17.38
CA GLU A 25 -6.68 12.38 18.05
C GLU A 25 -5.50 12.94 17.23
N ASP A 26 -4.46 12.11 17.02
CA ASP A 26 -3.21 12.55 16.38
C ASP A 26 -2.37 11.39 15.82
N VAL A 27 -1.41 11.70 14.94
CA VAL A 27 -0.39 10.76 14.44
C VAL A 27 0.92 10.99 15.17
N LEU A 28 1.47 9.93 15.76
CA LEU A 28 2.75 9.95 16.45
C LEU A 28 3.90 9.62 15.51
N GLU A 29 4.79 10.58 15.36
CA GLU A 29 6.08 10.43 14.66
C GLU A 29 7.06 9.55 15.47
N PRO A 30 8.16 9.06 14.84
CA PRO A 30 9.18 8.29 15.54
C PRO A 30 9.75 9.04 16.76
N GLY A 31 9.73 8.39 17.92
CA GLY A 31 10.14 9.03 19.18
C GLY A 31 9.51 8.43 20.42
N CYS A 32 9.81 9.01 21.59
CA CYS A 32 9.19 8.64 22.85
C CYS A 32 7.99 9.57 23.12
N HIS A 33 6.81 8.99 23.24
CA HIS A 33 5.56 9.70 23.43
C HIS A 33 4.86 9.27 24.70
N TRP A 34 4.27 10.23 25.42
CA TRP A 34 3.47 9.93 26.60
C TRP A 34 1.99 9.70 26.21
N VAL A 35 1.55 8.46 26.31
CA VAL A 35 0.21 7.96 26.01
C VAL A 35 -0.37 7.28 27.27
N PRO A 36 -0.94 8.04 28.22
CA PRO A 36 -1.51 7.46 29.42
C PRO A 36 -2.81 6.70 29.11
N TRP A 37 -2.74 5.38 29.15
CA TRP A 37 -3.87 4.46 28.95
C TRP A 37 -5.08 4.76 29.86
N CYS A 38 -4.85 5.28 31.07
CA CYS A 38 -5.89 5.57 32.06
C CYS A 38 -6.86 6.70 31.66
N MET A 39 -6.51 7.53 30.67
CA MET A 39 -7.36 8.61 30.16
C MET A 39 -8.11 8.23 28.87
N GLY A 40 -8.21 6.94 28.55
CA GLY A 40 -8.90 6.47 27.34
C GLY A 40 -8.10 6.69 26.04
N ARG A 41 -6.81 7.03 26.16
CA ARG A 41 -5.86 7.11 25.04
C ARG A 41 -5.35 5.72 24.70
N GLN A 42 -5.53 5.30 23.45
CA GLN A 42 -5.10 4.01 22.93
C GLN A 42 -4.42 4.20 21.57
N ILE A 43 -3.63 3.21 21.15
CA ILE A 43 -3.00 3.18 19.84
C ILE A 43 -3.83 2.25 18.97
N ALA A 44 -4.38 2.79 17.89
CA ALA A 44 -5.21 2.03 16.95
C ALA A 44 -4.37 1.05 16.13
N GLY A 45 -3.16 1.47 15.76
CA GLY A 45 -2.25 0.67 14.98
C GLY A 45 -0.96 1.42 14.63
N TYR A 46 -0.08 0.69 13.97
CA TYR A 46 1.20 1.18 13.46
C TYR A 46 1.19 1.09 11.94
N LEU A 47 1.63 2.16 11.28
CA LEU A 47 1.84 2.19 9.84
C LEU A 47 3.32 2.37 9.55
N SER A 48 3.90 1.47 8.77
CA SER A 48 5.29 1.60 8.35
C SER A 48 5.38 2.59 7.18
N LEU A 49 6.33 3.53 7.28
CA LEU A 49 6.68 4.44 6.19
C LEU A 49 7.71 3.82 5.23
N ARG A 50 8.15 2.59 5.49
CA ARG A 50 9.12 1.89 4.65
C ARG A 50 8.49 1.51 3.32
N VAL A 51 9.28 1.57 2.25
CA VAL A 51 8.87 1.09 0.92
C VAL A 51 8.62 -0.42 1.01
N GLN A 52 7.45 -0.83 0.54
CA GLN A 52 7.05 -2.22 0.44
C GLN A 52 7.00 -2.61 -1.04
N GLN A 53 7.40 -3.84 -1.34
CA GLN A 53 7.27 -4.41 -2.66
C GLN A 53 6.14 -5.43 -2.67
N LEU A 54 5.32 -5.38 -3.71
CA LEU A 54 4.25 -6.32 -3.99
C LEU A 54 4.40 -6.85 -5.40
N ASP A 55 4.71 -8.14 -5.50
CA ASP A 55 4.78 -8.84 -6.77
C ASP A 55 3.40 -9.41 -7.12
N VAL A 56 2.82 -8.91 -8.20
CA VAL A 56 1.51 -9.31 -8.71
C VAL A 56 1.71 -10.21 -9.92
N ARG A 57 1.15 -11.42 -9.87
CA ARG A 57 1.21 -12.40 -10.96
C ARG A 57 -0.14 -12.49 -11.64
N CYS A 58 -0.19 -12.12 -12.91
CA CYS A 58 -1.40 -12.16 -13.72
C CYS A 58 -1.23 -13.16 -14.85
N GLU A 59 -2.16 -14.09 -14.98
CA GLU A 59 -2.29 -14.89 -16.20
C GLU A 59 -3.24 -14.18 -17.15
N THR A 60 -2.79 -13.98 -18.38
CA THR A 60 -3.57 -13.32 -19.42
C THR A 60 -3.32 -13.98 -20.76
N LYS A 61 -4.23 -13.75 -21.70
CA LYS A 61 -4.17 -14.32 -23.04
C LYS A 61 -3.92 -13.18 -24.02
N THR A 62 -2.92 -13.34 -24.88
CA THR A 62 -2.60 -12.36 -25.92
C THR A 62 -3.54 -12.50 -27.11
N LYS A 63 -3.48 -11.55 -28.05
CA LYS A 63 -4.24 -11.57 -29.30
C LYS A 63 -3.99 -12.84 -30.14
N ASP A 64 -2.78 -13.40 -30.04
CA ASP A 64 -2.35 -14.59 -30.80
C ASP A 64 -2.80 -15.91 -30.15
N ASN A 65 -3.72 -15.84 -29.19
CA ASN A 65 -4.23 -16.95 -28.41
C ASN A 65 -3.21 -17.67 -27.51
N VAL A 66 -2.08 -17.05 -27.21
CA VAL A 66 -1.06 -17.60 -26.30
C VAL A 66 -1.34 -17.15 -24.87
N PHE A 67 -1.26 -18.09 -23.92
CA PHE A 67 -1.32 -17.78 -22.50
C PHE A 67 0.05 -17.33 -22.00
N VAL A 68 0.09 -16.19 -21.34
CA VAL A 68 1.31 -15.62 -20.75
C VAL A 68 1.08 -15.26 -19.30
N THR A 69 2.11 -15.46 -18.48
CA THR A 69 2.14 -15.01 -17.09
C THR A 69 2.94 -13.74 -16.99
N VAL A 70 2.27 -12.63 -16.71
CA VAL A 70 2.89 -11.32 -16.47
C VAL A 70 3.15 -11.17 -14.98
N VAL A 71 4.38 -10.83 -14.61
CA VAL A 71 4.76 -10.52 -13.23
C VAL A 71 5.07 -9.02 -13.16
N ALA A 72 4.25 -8.29 -12.41
CA ALA A 72 4.42 -6.86 -12.17
C ALA A 72 4.87 -6.65 -10.72
N SER A 73 6.04 -6.03 -10.54
CA SER A 73 6.57 -5.67 -9.22
C SER A 73 6.23 -4.21 -8.93
N VAL A 74 5.28 -4.00 -8.02
CA VAL A 74 4.85 -2.65 -7.62
C VAL A 74 5.51 -2.30 -6.29
N GLN A 75 6.16 -1.14 -6.25
CA GLN A 75 6.67 -0.57 -5.02
C GLN A 75 5.73 0.52 -4.53
N TYR A 76 5.32 0.45 -3.27
CA TYR A 76 4.44 1.44 -2.67
C TYR A 76 4.93 1.82 -1.27
N ARG A 77 4.58 3.03 -0.83
CA ARG A 77 4.84 3.51 0.53
C ARG A 77 3.68 4.38 0.98
N ALA A 78 3.37 4.34 2.28
CA ALA A 78 2.44 5.29 2.86
C ALA A 78 3.10 6.67 2.97
N LEU A 79 2.38 7.71 2.58
CA LEU A 79 2.78 9.10 2.82
C LEU A 79 2.38 9.48 4.24
N ALA A 80 3.33 10.02 5.02
CA ALA A 80 3.10 10.39 6.42
C ALA A 80 1.95 11.40 6.57
N GLU A 81 1.87 12.38 5.66
CA GLU A 81 0.83 13.42 5.64
C GLU A 81 -0.60 12.86 5.46
N LYS A 82 -0.74 11.71 4.80
CA LYS A 82 -2.04 11.06 4.52
C LYS A 82 -2.23 9.76 5.29
N ALA A 83 -1.48 9.56 6.38
CA ALA A 83 -1.49 8.33 7.17
C ALA A 83 -2.86 8.00 7.77
N VAL A 84 -3.59 9.03 8.21
CA VAL A 84 -4.93 8.90 8.82
C VAL A 84 -5.90 8.32 7.79
N ASP A 85 -5.96 8.94 6.62
CA ASP A 85 -6.81 8.50 5.52
C ASP A 85 -6.42 7.09 5.07
N ALA A 86 -5.13 6.79 4.98
CA ALA A 86 -4.66 5.47 4.59
C ALA A 86 -5.08 4.38 5.60
N PHE A 87 -5.06 4.67 6.90
CA PHE A 87 -5.39 3.67 7.93
C PHE A 87 -6.89 3.44 8.07
N TYR A 88 -7.71 4.49 7.99
CA TYR A 88 -9.16 4.35 8.20
C TYR A 88 -9.96 4.08 6.92
N ARG A 89 -9.46 4.46 5.73
CA ARG A 89 -10.19 4.24 4.47
C ARG A 89 -9.85 2.92 3.79
N LEU A 90 -8.63 2.41 3.96
CA LEU A 90 -8.16 1.24 3.23
C LEU A 90 -8.25 0.01 4.14
N THR A 91 -9.20 -0.89 3.86
CA THR A 91 -9.31 -2.17 4.60
C THR A 91 -8.18 -3.14 4.21
N ASN A 92 -7.84 -3.20 2.91
CA ASN A 92 -6.73 -3.99 2.40
C ASN A 92 -6.08 -3.33 1.17
N THR A 93 -4.98 -2.60 1.40
CA THR A 93 -4.27 -1.86 0.34
C THR A 93 -3.65 -2.78 -0.71
N ARG A 94 -3.22 -3.99 -0.32
CA ARG A 94 -2.53 -4.92 -1.23
C ARG A 94 -3.47 -5.50 -2.27
N GLU A 95 -4.64 -5.95 -1.83
CA GLU A 95 -5.68 -6.46 -2.73
C GLU A 95 -6.17 -5.39 -3.69
N GLN A 96 -6.30 -4.15 -3.21
CA GLN A 96 -6.70 -3.03 -4.05
C GLN A 96 -5.67 -2.71 -5.14
N ILE A 97 -4.38 -2.63 -4.79
CA ILE A 97 -3.31 -2.46 -5.79
C ILE A 97 -3.31 -3.62 -6.80
N GLN A 98 -3.47 -4.86 -6.33
CA GLN A 98 -3.55 -6.04 -7.20
C GLN A 98 -4.71 -5.95 -8.18
N ALA A 99 -5.88 -5.53 -7.73
CA ALA A 99 -7.06 -5.38 -8.58
C ALA A 99 -6.84 -4.35 -9.69
N TYR A 100 -6.31 -3.17 -9.36
CA TYR A 100 -5.99 -2.14 -10.36
C TYR A 100 -4.98 -2.62 -11.39
N VAL A 101 -3.89 -3.25 -10.95
CA VAL A 101 -2.88 -3.82 -11.86
C VAL A 101 -3.49 -4.90 -12.76
N PHE A 102 -4.35 -5.77 -12.22
CA PHE A 102 -5.04 -6.79 -13.00
C PHE A 102 -5.97 -6.20 -14.05
N ASP A 103 -6.71 -5.15 -13.72
CA ASP A 103 -7.64 -4.51 -14.65
C ASP A 103 -6.88 -3.88 -15.83
N VAL A 104 -5.75 -3.22 -15.57
CA VAL A 104 -4.91 -2.64 -16.64
C VAL A 104 -4.30 -3.72 -17.52
N ILE A 105 -3.73 -4.78 -16.94
CA ILE A 105 -3.13 -5.89 -17.70
C ILE A 105 -4.20 -6.57 -18.57
N ARG A 106 -5.40 -6.81 -18.02
CA ARG A 106 -6.52 -7.42 -18.75
C ARG A 106 -7.11 -6.52 -19.82
N ALA A 107 -7.07 -5.20 -19.65
CA ALA A 107 -7.56 -4.25 -20.65
C ALA A 107 -6.61 -4.06 -21.84
N THR A 108 -5.29 -4.23 -21.61
CA THR A 108 -4.24 -3.89 -22.59
C THR A 108 -3.67 -5.12 -23.29
N VAL A 109 -3.28 -6.17 -22.54
CA VAL A 109 -2.55 -7.32 -23.11
C VAL A 109 -3.34 -8.11 -24.16
N PRO A 110 -4.66 -8.36 -24.02
CA PRO A 110 -5.42 -9.10 -25.03
C PRO A 110 -5.54 -8.38 -26.39
N LYS A 111 -5.28 -7.07 -26.43
CA LYS A 111 -5.32 -6.28 -27.67
C LYS A 111 -3.99 -6.34 -28.44
N MET A 112 -2.91 -6.76 -27.78
CA MET A 112 -1.55 -6.80 -28.31
C MET A 112 -1.13 -8.23 -28.67
N GLY A 113 -0.26 -8.36 -29.66
CA GLY A 113 0.41 -9.64 -29.97
C GLY A 113 1.48 -9.95 -28.93
N LEU A 114 1.96 -11.20 -28.91
CA LEU A 114 3.00 -11.65 -27.97
C LEU A 114 4.26 -10.78 -28.08
N ASP A 115 4.82 -10.68 -29.28
CA ASP A 115 6.07 -9.94 -29.51
C ASP A 115 5.89 -8.44 -29.18
N SER A 116 4.77 -7.85 -29.60
CA SER A 116 4.47 -6.44 -29.28
C SER A 116 4.33 -6.20 -27.78
N SER A 117 3.75 -7.13 -27.02
CA SER A 117 3.67 -7.03 -25.55
C SER A 117 5.06 -7.09 -24.87
N PHE A 118 6.03 -7.75 -25.50
CA PHE A 118 7.42 -7.78 -25.05
C PHE A 118 8.18 -6.51 -25.41
N GLU A 119 7.94 -5.93 -26.59
CA GLU A 119 8.56 -4.67 -27.02
C GLU A 119 7.99 -3.47 -26.25
N GLN A 120 6.67 -3.46 -26.00
CA GLN A 120 5.94 -2.36 -25.36
C GLN A 120 5.84 -2.47 -23.83
N LYS A 121 6.76 -3.20 -23.17
CA LYS A 121 6.79 -3.34 -21.69
C LYS A 121 6.74 -2.00 -20.96
N ASN A 122 7.48 -1.01 -21.46
CA ASN A 122 7.55 0.32 -20.86
C ASN A 122 6.23 1.08 -20.98
N GLU A 123 5.46 0.85 -22.04
CA GLU A 123 4.16 1.49 -22.24
C GLU A 123 3.11 0.89 -21.30
N ILE A 124 3.12 -0.44 -21.13
CA ILE A 124 2.28 -1.14 -20.15
C ILE A 124 2.64 -0.68 -18.73
N ALA A 125 3.93 -0.54 -18.41
CA ALA A 125 4.38 -0.07 -17.10
C ALA A 125 3.87 1.36 -16.82
N LYS A 126 3.97 2.27 -17.79
CA LYS A 126 3.44 3.64 -17.67
C LYS A 126 1.92 3.67 -17.50
N ALA A 127 1.18 2.85 -18.25
CA ALA A 127 -0.27 2.77 -18.10
C ALA A 127 -0.67 2.27 -16.70
N VAL A 128 0.09 1.34 -16.11
CA VAL A 128 -0.13 0.90 -14.72
C VAL A 128 0.22 2.01 -13.72
N GLU A 129 1.32 2.72 -13.94
CA GLU A 129 1.72 3.85 -13.08
C GLU A 129 0.66 4.95 -13.07
N GLU A 130 0.17 5.37 -14.24
CA GLU A 130 -0.88 6.39 -14.39
C GLU A 130 -2.21 5.99 -13.72
N GLU A 131 -2.58 4.71 -13.71
CA GLU A 131 -3.77 4.23 -12.99
C GLU A 131 -3.57 4.12 -11.48
N LEU A 132 -2.34 3.84 -11.02
CA LEU A 132 -2.04 3.77 -9.59
C LEU A 132 -1.85 5.16 -8.94
N GLU A 133 -1.57 6.20 -9.72
CA GLU A 133 -1.48 7.59 -9.26
C GLU A 133 -2.84 8.30 -9.09
N LYS A 134 -3.92 7.73 -9.61
CA LYS A 134 -5.29 8.27 -9.49
C LYS A 134 -5.90 8.04 -8.11
#